data_AF-C9RR64-F1
#
_entry.id   AF-C9RR64-F1
#
_cell.length_a   1.000
_cell.length_b   1.000
_cell.length_c   1.000
_cell.angle_alpha   90.00
_cell.angle_beta   90.00
_cell.angle_gamma   90.00
#
_symmetry.space_group_name_H-M   'P 1'
#
loop_
_entity.id
_entity.type
_entity.pdbx_description
1 polymer ?
#
loop_
_entity_poly.entity_id
_entity_poly.type
_entity_poly.pdbx_seq_one_letter_code
_entity_poly.pdbx_strand_id
1 'polypeptide(L)'
;MQDNTKRGERALFWMKAIFVIFILYFFWSSPINAIFPGTNDNTVTASVLVRIAFGALVSLGMLFSLIAFLVSFLSWLHRAIANLRVISVTDFSPMGAVLLTCIPLVGFVLHFWIFNDMVARQQDCMHERGILKDRFPKKFLIGWVLASVGCLALMFIGFSSPTGQEIRGLTENILTVVSVGLYIKCFMFYIAQERELYNVHTETLFRKRVDEIIREREIERAADQLRDKQ
;
A
#
# COMPACT_ATOMS: atom_id res chain seq x y z
N MET A 1 -13.15 15.70 3.66
CA MET A 1 -12.43 14.40 3.56
C MET A 1 -13.46 13.29 3.37
N GLN A 2 -13.13 12.17 2.70
CA GLN A 2 -14.02 10.98 2.62
C GLN A 2 -13.34 9.77 3.25
N ASP A 3 -14.11 8.85 3.82
CA ASP A 3 -13.57 7.59 4.33
C ASP A 3 -12.96 6.76 3.18
N ASN A 4 -11.67 6.50 3.30
CA ASN A 4 -10.87 5.74 2.33
C ASN A 4 -10.37 4.40 2.91
N THR A 5 -10.73 4.10 4.16
CA THR A 5 -10.23 2.94 4.91
C THR A 5 -10.55 1.64 4.18
N LYS A 6 -11.80 1.47 3.71
CA LYS A 6 -12.24 0.27 2.96
C LYS A 6 -11.51 0.06 1.64
N ARG A 7 -10.99 1.12 1.00
CA ARG A 7 -10.19 0.98 -0.24
C ARG A 7 -8.78 0.54 0.11
N GLY A 8 -8.20 1.13 1.16
CA GLY A 8 -6.91 0.73 1.72
C GLY A 8 -6.91 -0.73 2.18
N GLU A 9 -7.92 -1.15 2.94
CA GLU A 9 -8.05 -2.54 3.41
C GLU A 9 -8.16 -3.55 2.26
N ARG A 10 -8.88 -3.20 1.18
CA ARG A 10 -8.96 -4.03 -0.03
C ARG A 10 -7.62 -4.14 -0.74
N ALA A 11 -6.90 -3.02 -0.91
CA ALA A 11 -5.56 -3.04 -1.48
C ALA A 11 -4.59 -3.87 -0.62
N LEU A 12 -4.68 -3.75 0.71
CA LEU A 12 -3.88 -4.51 1.66
C LEU A 12 -4.20 -6.01 1.59
N PHE A 13 -5.47 -6.38 1.44
CA PHE A 13 -5.90 -7.77 1.26
C PHE A 13 -5.25 -8.38 0.02
N TRP A 14 -5.37 -7.74 -1.14
CA TRP A 14 -4.78 -8.26 -2.38
C TRP A 14 -3.26 -8.30 -2.34
N MET A 15 -2.62 -7.33 -1.68
CA MET A 15 -1.17 -7.35 -1.44
C MET A 15 -0.74 -8.55 -0.59
N LYS A 16 -1.50 -8.89 0.46
CA LYS A 16 -1.27 -10.10 1.26
C LYS A 16 -1.53 -11.38 0.45
N ALA A 17 -2.55 -11.40 -0.40
CA ALA A 17 -2.82 -12.53 -1.29
C ALA A 17 -1.65 -12.77 -2.25
N ILE A 18 -1.14 -11.71 -2.89
CA ILE A 18 0.07 -11.74 -3.72
C ILE A 18 1.25 -12.30 -2.93
N PHE A 19 1.46 -11.82 -1.70
CA PHE A 19 2.55 -12.28 -0.84
C PHE A 19 2.48 -13.78 -0.53
N VAL A 20 1.29 -14.29 -0.21
CA VAL A 20 1.07 -15.73 0.03
C VAL A 20 1.29 -16.54 -1.24
N ILE A 21 0.73 -16.12 -2.37
CA ILE A 21 0.90 -16.79 -3.66
C ILE A 21 2.38 -16.84 -4.06
N PHE A 22 3.12 -15.77 -3.83
CA PHE A 22 4.56 -15.71 -4.09
C PHE A 22 5.34 -16.71 -3.23
N ILE A 23 5.03 -16.81 -1.94
CA ILE A 23 5.65 -17.82 -1.06
C ILE A 23 5.33 -19.23 -1.54
N LEU A 24 4.07 -19.51 -1.89
CA LEU A 24 3.67 -20.82 -2.44
C LEU A 24 4.43 -21.14 -3.74
N TYR A 25 4.58 -20.15 -4.62
CA TYR A 25 5.35 -20.30 -5.86
C TYR A 25 6.84 -20.56 -5.60
N PHE A 26 7.44 -19.91 -4.61
CA PHE A 26 8.82 -20.14 -4.22
C PHE A 26 9.06 -21.58 -3.74
N PHE A 27 8.21 -22.07 -2.84
CA PHE A 27 8.31 -23.46 -2.36
C PHE A 27 7.97 -24.48 -3.45
N TRP A 28 7.12 -24.11 -4.41
CA TRP A 28 6.85 -24.95 -5.56
C TRP A 28 8.04 -25.03 -6.53
N SER A 29 8.70 -23.90 -6.81
CA SER A 29 9.74 -23.82 -7.83
C SER A 29 11.09 -24.41 -7.40
N SER A 30 11.46 -24.33 -6.11
CA SER A 30 12.81 -24.68 -5.64
C SER A 30 12.92 -26.12 -5.05
N PRO A 31 12.28 -26.50 -3.94
CA PRO A 31 12.44 -27.86 -3.38
C PRO A 31 11.60 -28.94 -4.07
N ILE A 32 10.39 -28.62 -4.57
CA ILE A 32 9.48 -29.64 -5.15
C ILE A 32 9.92 -30.07 -6.56
N ASN A 33 10.51 -29.16 -7.33
CA ASN A 33 11.05 -29.52 -8.65
C ASN A 33 12.26 -30.47 -8.57
N ALA A 34 13.06 -30.37 -7.52
CA ALA A 34 14.19 -31.25 -7.25
C ALA A 34 13.78 -32.68 -6.82
N ILE A 35 12.57 -32.85 -6.26
CA ILE A 35 12.09 -34.12 -5.70
C ILE A 35 11.40 -35.02 -6.75
N PHE A 36 10.84 -34.46 -7.84
CA PHE A 36 10.35 -35.31 -8.94
C PHE A 36 11.38 -35.38 -10.09
N PRO A 37 12.10 -36.50 -10.24
CA PRO A 37 12.96 -36.74 -11.39
C PRO A 37 12.11 -36.90 -12.66
N GLY A 38 12.63 -36.45 -13.81
CA GLY A 38 11.97 -36.64 -15.12
C GLY A 38 12.10 -35.49 -16.10
N THR A 39 12.82 -34.41 -15.78
CA THR A 39 12.95 -33.23 -16.65
C THR A 39 13.74 -33.46 -17.94
N ASN A 40 14.40 -34.60 -18.09
CA ASN A 40 15.26 -34.90 -19.24
C ASN A 40 14.66 -35.92 -20.21
N ASP A 41 13.51 -36.53 -19.88
CA ASP A 41 12.85 -37.47 -20.77
C ASP A 41 11.67 -36.75 -21.44
N ASN A 42 11.66 -36.70 -22.77
CA ASN A 42 10.63 -36.06 -23.60
C ASN A 42 9.22 -36.70 -23.49
N THR A 43 8.98 -37.50 -22.45
CA THR A 43 7.70 -38.13 -22.17
C THR A 43 6.89 -37.26 -21.21
N VAL A 44 5.73 -36.80 -21.68
CA VAL A 44 4.77 -36.09 -20.82
C VAL A 44 4.16 -37.12 -19.85
N THR A 45 4.81 -37.29 -18.70
CA THR A 45 4.26 -38.12 -17.62
C THR A 45 3.14 -37.35 -16.89
N ALA A 46 2.28 -38.08 -16.18
CA ALA A 46 1.22 -37.46 -15.36
C ALA A 46 1.78 -36.42 -14.35
N SER A 47 3.02 -36.60 -13.89
CA SER A 47 3.72 -35.66 -13.01
C SER A 47 4.00 -34.31 -13.67
N VAL A 48 4.32 -34.29 -14.98
CA VAL A 48 4.54 -33.07 -15.76
C VAL A 48 3.23 -32.33 -15.98
N LEU A 49 2.14 -33.05 -16.28
CA LEU A 49 0.81 -32.45 -16.43
C LEU A 49 0.33 -31.78 -15.13
N VAL A 50 0.52 -32.42 -13.98
CA VAL A 50 0.20 -31.82 -12.66
C VAL A 50 1.03 -30.56 -12.43
N ARG A 51 2.31 -30.56 -12.79
CA ARG A 51 3.19 -29.38 -12.68
C ARG A 51 2.73 -28.21 -13.55
N ILE A 52 2.38 -28.48 -14.81
CA ILE A 52 1.87 -27.46 -15.72
C ILE A 52 0.54 -26.91 -15.22
N ALA A 53 -0.39 -27.77 -14.79
CA ALA A 53 -1.70 -27.37 -14.29
C ALA A 53 -1.59 -26.50 -13.03
N PHE A 54 -0.77 -26.91 -12.07
CA PHE A 54 -0.52 -26.13 -10.85
C PHE A 54 0.18 -24.80 -11.16
N GLY A 55 1.21 -24.82 -12.02
CA GLY A 55 1.92 -23.61 -12.46
C GLY A 55 0.98 -22.62 -13.14
N ALA A 56 0.09 -23.10 -14.01
CA ALA A 56 -0.93 -22.29 -14.65
C ALA A 56 -1.92 -21.69 -13.63
N LEU A 57 -2.41 -22.49 -12.68
CA LEU A 57 -3.31 -22.02 -11.61
C LEU A 57 -2.67 -20.92 -10.76
N VAL A 58 -1.43 -21.12 -10.32
CA VAL A 58 -0.68 -20.14 -9.52
C VAL A 58 -0.43 -18.87 -10.33
N SER A 59 -0.05 -18.99 -11.61
CA SER A 59 0.22 -17.84 -12.48
C SER A 59 -1.04 -17.03 -12.76
N LEU A 60 -2.18 -17.69 -13.02
CA LEU A 60 -3.49 -17.03 -13.18
C LEU A 60 -3.94 -16.37 -11.89
N GLY A 61 -3.79 -17.06 -10.75
CA GLY A 61 -4.10 -16.49 -9.43
C GLY A 61 -3.25 -15.26 -9.10
N MET A 62 -1.95 -15.30 -9.45
CA MET A 62 -1.03 -14.18 -9.30
C MET A 62 -1.44 -13.00 -10.20
N LEU A 63 -1.73 -13.25 -11.47
CA LEU A 63 -2.17 -12.23 -12.42
C LEU A 63 -3.46 -11.55 -11.96
N PHE A 64 -4.47 -12.35 -11.56
CA PHE A 64 -5.73 -11.83 -11.05
C PHE A 64 -5.53 -10.99 -9.79
N SER A 65 -4.74 -11.50 -8.83
CA SER A 65 -4.44 -10.79 -7.58
C SER A 65 -3.68 -9.48 -7.84
N LEU A 66 -2.75 -9.48 -8.80
CA LEU A 66 -2.01 -8.29 -9.21
C LEU A 66 -2.92 -7.22 -9.82
N ILE A 67 -3.84 -7.59 -10.70
CA ILE A 67 -4.81 -6.66 -11.29
C ILE A 67 -5.74 -6.10 -10.21
N ALA A 68 -6.28 -6.96 -9.35
CA ALA A 68 -7.16 -6.56 -8.26
C ALA A 68 -6.44 -5.64 -7.25
N PHE A 69 -5.18 -5.93 -6.96
CA PHE A 69 -4.30 -5.07 -6.16
C PHE A 69 -4.10 -3.72 -6.83
N LEU A 70 -3.69 -3.68 -8.10
CA LEU A 70 -3.41 -2.44 -8.83
C LEU A 70 -4.63 -1.52 -8.84
N VAL A 71 -5.80 -2.03 -9.20
CA VAL A 71 -7.05 -1.26 -9.23
C VAL A 71 -7.38 -0.72 -7.84
N SER A 72 -7.29 -1.56 -6.81
CA SER A 72 -7.59 -1.15 -5.43
C SER A 72 -6.57 -0.13 -4.90
N PHE A 73 -5.30 -0.32 -5.20
CA PHE A 73 -4.18 0.53 -4.76
C PHE A 73 -4.23 1.90 -5.43
N LEU A 74 -4.38 1.98 -6.75
CA LEU A 74 -4.47 3.26 -7.46
C LEU A 74 -5.70 4.06 -7.01
N SER A 75 -6.82 3.37 -6.83
CA SER A 75 -8.06 3.96 -6.31
C SER A 75 -7.89 4.49 -4.89
N TRP A 76 -7.19 3.75 -4.02
CA TRP A 76 -6.85 4.20 -2.67
C TRP A 76 -5.88 5.38 -2.71
N LEU A 77 -4.81 5.32 -3.50
CA LEU A 77 -3.73 6.31 -3.55
C LEU A 77 -4.25 7.67 -4.01
N HIS A 78 -5.03 7.67 -5.10
CA HIS A 78 -5.70 8.87 -5.60
C HIS A 78 -6.52 9.53 -4.49
N ARG A 79 -7.33 8.73 -3.78
CA ARG A 79 -8.21 9.25 -2.73
C ARG A 79 -7.44 9.69 -1.49
N ALA A 80 -6.38 8.98 -1.12
CA ALA A 80 -5.55 9.28 0.04
C ALA A 80 -4.87 10.65 -0.12
N ILE A 81 -4.28 10.91 -1.28
CA ILE A 81 -3.66 12.21 -1.57
C ILE A 81 -4.71 13.31 -1.71
N ALA A 82 -5.86 13.03 -2.34
CA ALA A 82 -6.96 13.99 -2.41
C ALA A 82 -7.49 14.37 -1.02
N ASN A 83 -7.61 13.40 -0.12
CA ASN A 83 -8.00 13.62 1.27
C ASN A 83 -6.96 14.43 2.04
N LEU A 84 -5.68 14.11 1.88
CA LEU A 84 -4.58 14.83 2.52
C LEU A 84 -4.50 16.27 2.05
N ARG A 85 -4.77 16.53 0.76
CA ARG A 85 -4.85 17.89 0.19
C ARG A 85 -5.96 18.77 0.75
N VAL A 86 -7.02 18.19 1.32
CA VAL A 86 -8.07 18.97 1.99
C VAL A 86 -7.55 19.59 3.29
N ILE A 87 -6.52 19.00 3.89
CA ILE A 87 -6.04 19.36 5.24
C ILE A 87 -4.58 19.83 5.27
N SER A 88 -3.79 19.57 4.22
CA SER A 88 -2.39 19.96 4.08
C SER A 88 -2.07 20.31 2.62
N VAL A 89 -1.01 21.08 2.41
CA VAL A 89 -0.36 21.17 1.09
C VAL A 89 0.46 19.91 0.87
N THR A 90 0.33 19.28 -0.31
CA THR A 90 1.11 18.09 -0.70
C THR A 90 1.85 18.38 -2.00
N ASP A 91 3.06 17.84 -2.13
CA ASP A 91 3.92 18.08 -3.29
C ASP A 91 3.36 17.38 -4.54
N PHE A 92 2.69 16.23 -4.34
CA PHE A 92 2.06 15.47 -5.41
C PHE A 92 0.58 15.78 -5.57
N SER A 93 0.12 15.87 -6.82
CA SER A 93 -1.32 15.86 -7.13
C SER A 93 -1.86 14.43 -7.12
N PRO A 94 -3.17 14.22 -6.84
CA PRO A 94 -3.78 12.89 -6.79
C PRO A 94 -3.57 12.10 -8.09
N MET A 95 -3.80 12.74 -9.24
CA MET A 95 -3.59 12.13 -10.54
C MET A 95 -2.10 11.99 -10.87
N GLY A 96 -1.27 12.96 -10.47
CA GLY A 96 0.19 12.89 -10.68
C GLY A 96 0.80 11.68 -10.00
N ALA A 97 0.44 11.41 -8.73
CA ALA A 97 0.94 10.24 -8.01
C ALA A 97 0.48 8.91 -8.64
N VAL A 98 -0.76 8.84 -9.13
CA VAL A 98 -1.26 7.67 -9.87
C VAL A 98 -0.48 7.46 -11.16
N LEU A 99 -0.30 8.50 -11.97
CA LEU A 99 0.44 8.41 -13.23
C LEU A 99 1.90 7.99 -13.00
N LEU A 100 2.56 8.56 -11.99
CA LEU A 100 3.93 8.21 -11.64
C LEU A 100 4.05 6.75 -11.16
N THR A 101 3.05 6.24 -10.44
CA THR A 101 2.98 4.83 -10.01
C THR A 101 2.87 3.88 -11.21
N CYS A 102 2.17 4.27 -12.27
CA CYS A 102 1.97 3.43 -13.44
C CYS A 102 3.24 3.27 -14.32
N ILE A 103 4.28 4.08 -14.11
CA ILE A 103 5.53 3.98 -14.87
C ILE A 103 6.33 2.77 -14.35
N PRO A 104 6.56 1.73 -15.16
CA PRO A 104 7.34 0.57 -14.73
C PRO A 104 8.74 0.97 -14.28
N LEU A 105 9.28 0.30 -13.26
CA LEU A 105 10.62 0.51 -12.68
C LEU A 105 10.83 1.87 -12.00
N VAL A 106 10.57 2.98 -12.69
CA VAL A 106 10.71 4.35 -12.16
C VAL A 106 9.65 4.65 -11.11
N GLY A 107 8.40 4.21 -11.33
CA GLY A 107 7.30 4.39 -10.39
C GLY A 107 7.60 3.76 -9.03
N PHE A 108 8.37 2.67 -9.01
CA PHE A 108 8.75 1.99 -7.77
C PHE A 108 9.69 2.83 -6.89
N VAL A 109 10.61 3.59 -7.50
CA VAL A 109 11.46 4.55 -6.77
C VAL A 109 10.64 5.76 -6.34
N LEU A 110 9.69 6.19 -7.17
CA LEU A 110 8.83 7.35 -6.88
C LEU A 110 7.84 7.08 -5.74
N HIS A 111 7.43 5.83 -5.53
CA HIS A 111 6.65 5.44 -4.35
C HIS A 111 7.31 5.86 -3.04
N PHE A 112 8.64 5.84 -2.95
CA PHE A 112 9.36 6.34 -1.78
C PHE A 112 9.04 7.80 -1.49
N TRP A 113 9.14 8.64 -2.52
CA TRP A 113 8.93 10.08 -2.40
C TRP A 113 7.47 10.40 -2.09
N ILE A 114 6.53 9.73 -2.78
CA ILE A 114 5.09 9.87 -2.54
C ILE A 114 4.75 9.51 -1.09
N PHE A 115 5.24 8.36 -0.62
CA PHE A 115 5.01 7.93 0.75
C PHE A 115 5.71 8.82 1.76
N ASN A 116 6.97 9.20 1.54
CA ASN A 116 7.67 10.10 2.46
C ASN A 116 6.96 11.47 2.58
N ASP A 117 6.47 12.05 1.48
CA ASP A 117 5.63 13.26 1.52
C ASP A 117 4.35 13.00 2.32
N MET A 118 3.61 11.93 2.00
CA MET A 118 2.38 11.58 2.73
C MET A 118 2.61 11.44 4.23
N VAL A 119 3.68 10.76 4.67
CA VAL A 119 4.01 10.59 6.10
C VAL A 119 4.36 11.92 6.75
N ALA A 120 5.16 12.76 6.08
CA ALA A 120 5.54 14.06 6.62
C ALA A 120 4.29 14.92 6.84
N ARG A 121 3.44 15.06 5.81
CA ARG A 121 2.22 15.85 5.88
C ARG A 121 1.20 15.29 6.88
N GLN A 122 1.04 13.96 6.94
CA GLN A 122 0.16 13.33 7.94
C GLN A 122 0.64 13.60 9.37
N GLN A 123 1.96 13.52 9.62
CA GLN A 123 2.54 13.83 10.92
C GLN A 123 2.38 15.29 11.31
N ASP A 124 2.65 16.22 10.39
CA ASP A 124 2.48 17.65 10.63
C ASP A 124 1.02 17.96 10.99
N CYS A 125 0.07 17.46 10.20
CA CYS A 125 -1.36 17.59 10.46
C CYS A 125 -1.79 16.98 11.81
N MET A 126 -1.23 15.83 12.18
CA MET A 126 -1.52 15.21 13.47
C MET A 126 -0.99 16.06 14.63
N HIS A 127 0.21 16.61 14.47
CA HIS A 127 0.85 17.44 15.49
C HIS A 127 0.09 18.76 15.70
N GLU A 128 -0.28 19.45 14.61
CA GLU A 128 -1.09 20.67 14.65
C GLU A 128 -2.44 20.48 15.34
N ARG A 129 -3.01 19.26 15.25
CA ARG A 129 -4.28 18.89 15.87
C ARG A 129 -4.14 18.31 17.28
N GLY A 130 -2.93 18.31 17.85
CA GLY A 130 -2.65 17.79 19.18
C GLY A 130 -2.77 16.27 19.31
N ILE A 131 -2.74 15.54 18.19
CA ILE A 131 -2.79 14.07 18.17
C ILE A 131 -1.38 13.54 18.47
N LEU A 132 -1.11 13.25 19.74
CA LEU A 132 0.15 12.66 20.20
C LEU A 132 0.14 11.14 19.97
N LYS A 133 0.44 10.70 18.75
CA LYS A 133 0.65 9.29 18.39
C LYS A 133 2.07 9.00 17.94
N ASP A 134 2.44 7.72 17.96
CA ASP A 134 3.74 7.23 17.51
C ASP A 134 4.06 7.72 16.11
N ARG A 135 5.25 8.31 15.96
CA ARG A 135 5.76 8.73 14.66
C ARG A 135 6.03 7.52 13.80
N PHE A 136 5.77 7.66 12.51
CA PHE A 136 6.15 6.66 11.51
C PHE A 136 7.65 6.42 11.60
N PRO A 137 8.10 5.18 11.87
CA PRO A 137 9.52 4.87 11.89
C PRO A 137 10.04 4.86 10.45
N LYS A 138 10.62 5.99 10.01
CA LYS A 138 11.22 6.18 8.66
C LYS A 138 12.17 5.07 8.25
N LYS A 139 12.78 4.36 9.22
CA LYS A 139 13.62 3.18 9.01
C LYS A 139 12.93 2.09 8.18
N PHE A 140 11.61 1.89 8.31
CA PHE A 140 10.90 0.90 7.48
C PHE A 140 10.81 1.32 6.02
N LEU A 141 10.54 2.59 5.75
CA LEU A 141 10.45 3.10 4.37
C LEU A 141 11.84 3.12 3.70
N ILE A 142 12.89 3.52 4.42
CA ILE A 142 14.27 3.43 3.93
C ILE A 142 14.65 1.97 3.68
N GLY A 143 14.37 1.07 4.63
CA GLY A 143 14.65 -0.36 4.48
C GLY A 143 13.93 -0.97 3.28
N TRP A 144 12.68 -0.56 3.04
CA TRP A 144 11.91 -0.99 1.88
C TRP A 144 12.57 -0.54 0.57
N VAL A 145 13.00 0.73 0.47
CA VAL A 145 13.73 1.21 -0.73
C VAL A 145 15.02 0.44 -0.95
N LEU A 146 15.82 0.26 0.11
CA LEU A 146 17.08 -0.46 0.01
C LEU A 146 16.87 -1.91 -0.46
N ALA A 147 15.87 -2.61 0.11
CA ALA A 147 15.53 -3.97 -0.33
C ALA A 147 15.10 -4.00 -1.81
N SER A 148 14.34 -2.99 -2.24
CA SER A 148 13.82 -2.91 -3.61
C SER A 148 14.89 -2.56 -4.64
N VAL A 149 15.80 -1.64 -4.31
CA VAL A 149 17.00 -1.35 -5.11
C VAL A 149 17.91 -2.57 -5.16
N GLY A 150 18.03 -3.31 -4.05
CA GLY A 150 18.74 -4.59 -4.01
C GLY A 150 18.14 -5.63 -4.97
N CYS A 151 16.82 -5.83 -4.95
CA CYS A 151 16.12 -6.69 -5.92
C CYS A 151 16.41 -6.27 -7.37
N LEU A 152 16.31 -4.95 -7.65
CA LEU A 152 16.56 -4.41 -8.99
C LEU A 152 18.01 -4.65 -9.43
N ALA A 153 18.98 -4.38 -8.56
CA ALA A 153 20.39 -4.59 -8.87
C ALA A 153 20.68 -6.06 -9.20
N LEU A 154 20.12 -7.00 -8.42
CA LEU A 154 20.29 -8.42 -8.67
C LEU A 154 19.72 -8.84 -10.04
N MET A 155 18.61 -8.25 -10.50
CA MET A 155 18.05 -8.52 -11.83
C MET A 155 19.07 -8.30 -12.96
N PHE A 156 19.96 -7.30 -12.83
CA PHE A 156 20.95 -6.92 -13.83
C PHE A 156 22.34 -7.54 -13.63
N ILE A 157 22.62 -8.17 -12.49
CA ILE A 157 23.91 -8.83 -12.23
C ILE A 157 23.90 -10.23 -12.86
N GLY A 158 24.63 -10.41 -13.95
CA GLY A 158 24.83 -11.73 -14.56
C GLY A 158 25.86 -12.56 -13.78
N PHE A 159 25.48 -13.77 -13.35
CA PHE A 159 26.41 -14.78 -12.85
C PHE A 159 26.63 -15.85 -13.92
N SER A 160 27.90 -16.13 -14.19
CA SER A 160 28.34 -17.10 -15.21
C SER A 160 28.35 -18.56 -14.71
N SER A 161 28.29 -18.80 -13.39
CA SER A 161 28.29 -20.15 -12.81
C SER A 161 26.88 -20.59 -12.37
N PRO A 162 26.55 -21.90 -12.49
CA PRO A 162 25.26 -22.44 -12.05
C PRO A 162 25.00 -22.20 -10.56
N THR A 163 26.01 -22.42 -9.71
CA THR A 163 25.94 -22.16 -8.27
C THR A 163 25.72 -20.69 -7.96
N GLY A 164 26.29 -19.77 -8.76
CA GLY A 164 26.05 -18.35 -8.63
C GLY A 164 24.61 -17.94 -8.97
N GLN A 165 23.99 -18.60 -9.95
CA GLN A 165 22.60 -18.38 -10.33
C GLN A 165 21.61 -18.85 -9.25
N GLU A 166 21.86 -20.00 -8.63
CA GLU A 166 21.04 -20.51 -7.51
C GLU A 166 21.09 -19.58 -6.29
N ILE A 167 22.30 -19.15 -5.89
CA ILE A 167 22.50 -18.22 -4.76
C ILE A 167 21.83 -16.87 -5.06
N ARG A 168 21.96 -16.37 -6.29
CA ARG A 168 21.27 -15.15 -6.74
C ARG A 168 19.76 -15.30 -6.61
N GLY A 169 19.19 -16.38 -7.15
CA GLY A 169 17.74 -16.62 -7.10
C GLY A 169 17.21 -16.73 -5.67
N LEU A 170 17.95 -17.40 -4.78
CA LEU A 170 17.59 -17.46 -3.36
C LEU A 170 17.61 -16.05 -2.71
N THR A 171 18.65 -15.27 -2.99
CA THR A 171 18.82 -13.91 -2.45
C THR A 171 17.73 -12.96 -2.96
N GLU A 172 17.41 -13.01 -4.25
CA GLU A 172 16.33 -12.23 -4.86
C GLU A 172 14.98 -12.55 -4.21
N ASN A 173 14.69 -13.82 -3.96
CA ASN A 173 13.44 -14.24 -3.31
C ASN A 173 13.35 -13.74 -1.86
N ILE A 174 14.42 -13.88 -1.08
CA ILE A 174 14.47 -13.36 0.30
C ILE A 174 14.27 -11.85 0.32
N LEU A 175 14.99 -11.11 -0.53
CA LEU A 175 14.84 -9.65 -0.62
C LEU A 175 13.44 -9.24 -1.07
N THR A 176 12.82 -9.98 -1.98
CA THR A 176 11.44 -9.74 -2.42
C THR A 176 10.46 -9.92 -1.26
N VAL A 177 10.59 -11.00 -0.50
CA VAL A 177 9.76 -11.27 0.69
C VAL A 177 9.92 -10.14 1.73
N VAL A 178 11.16 -9.74 2.01
CA VAL A 178 11.46 -8.64 2.94
C VAL A 178 10.88 -7.32 2.43
N SER A 179 11.06 -7.00 1.14
CA SER A 179 10.53 -5.78 0.53
C SER A 179 9.01 -5.72 0.63
N VAL A 180 8.31 -6.77 0.21
CA VAL A 180 6.83 -6.82 0.30
C VAL A 180 6.36 -6.73 1.75
N GLY A 181 7.02 -7.42 2.68
CA GLY A 181 6.70 -7.36 4.11
C GLY A 181 6.86 -5.96 4.70
N LEU A 182 7.93 -5.24 4.35
CA LEU A 182 8.14 -3.85 4.74
C LEU A 182 7.10 -2.93 4.10
N TYR A 183 6.76 -3.15 2.83
CA TYR A 183 5.74 -2.37 2.13
C TYR A 183 4.35 -2.53 2.78
N ILE A 184 3.96 -3.77 3.14
CA ILE A 184 2.74 -4.06 3.90
C ILE A 184 2.74 -3.29 5.22
N LYS A 185 3.84 -3.31 5.98
CA LYS A 185 3.94 -2.56 7.24
C LYS A 185 3.79 -1.06 7.04
N CYS A 186 4.45 -0.50 6.04
CA CYS A 186 4.31 0.92 5.69
C CYS A 186 2.84 1.25 5.36
N PHE A 187 2.23 0.44 4.50
CA PHE A 187 0.86 0.63 4.03
C PHE A 187 -0.19 0.56 5.14
N MET A 188 -0.07 -0.41 6.06
CA MET A 188 -0.94 -0.50 7.23
C MET A 188 -0.89 0.76 8.10
N PHE A 189 0.31 1.32 8.27
CA PHE A 189 0.49 2.54 9.04
C PHE A 189 -0.16 3.75 8.35
N TYR A 190 -0.02 3.89 7.03
CA TYR A 190 -0.70 4.96 6.27
C TYR A 190 -2.22 4.90 6.44
N ILE A 191 -2.82 3.72 6.32
CA ILE A 191 -4.27 3.55 6.47
C ILE A 191 -4.70 3.90 7.89
N ALA A 192 -3.94 3.47 8.90
CA ALA A 192 -4.24 3.79 10.29
C ALA A 192 -4.17 5.30 10.57
N GLN A 193 -3.17 6.00 10.03
CA GLN A 193 -3.05 7.44 10.18
C GLN A 193 -4.13 8.21 9.41
N GLU A 194 -4.45 7.80 8.19
CA GLU A 194 -5.52 8.40 7.40
C GLU A 194 -6.87 8.28 8.11
N ARG A 195 -7.17 7.10 8.68
CA ARG A 195 -8.40 6.85 9.46
C ARG A 195 -8.50 7.77 10.68
N GLU A 196 -7.39 7.96 11.39
CA GLU A 196 -7.35 8.86 12.55
C GLU A 196 -7.63 10.30 12.16
N LEU A 197 -6.93 10.80 11.12
CA LEU A 197 -7.13 12.16 10.61
C LEU A 197 -8.56 12.37 10.13
N TYR A 198 -9.16 11.35 9.50
CA TYR A 198 -10.56 11.37 9.09
C TYR A 198 -11.52 11.48 10.28
N ASN A 199 -11.32 10.70 11.34
CA ASN A 199 -12.16 10.73 12.53
C ASN A 199 -12.12 12.11 13.20
N VAL A 200 -10.91 12.65 13.43
CA VAL A 200 -10.73 13.97 14.06
C VAL A 200 -11.32 15.08 13.19
N HIS A 201 -11.14 15.01 11.87
CA HIS A 201 -11.76 15.97 10.95
C HIS A 201 -13.29 15.92 11.01
N THR A 202 -13.87 14.73 11.06
CA THR A 202 -15.32 14.53 11.15
C THR A 202 -15.87 15.06 12.46
N GLU A 203 -15.19 14.78 13.57
CA GLU A 203 -15.55 15.32 14.89
C GLU A 203 -15.49 16.84 14.92
N THR A 204 -14.46 17.44 14.33
CA THR A 204 -14.32 18.91 14.25
C THR A 204 -15.46 19.53 13.43
N LEU A 205 -15.84 18.91 12.31
CA LEU A 205 -16.98 19.37 11.51
C LEU A 205 -18.30 19.23 12.26
N PHE A 206 -18.46 18.16 13.03
CA PHE A 206 -19.64 17.96 13.86
C PHE A 206 -19.76 19.03 14.94
N ARG A 207 -18.67 19.28 15.70
CA ARG A 207 -18.62 20.33 16.73
C ARG A 207 -18.97 21.70 16.15
N LYS A 208 -18.37 22.08 15.01
CA LYS A 208 -18.69 23.36 14.33
C LYS A 208 -20.17 23.50 13.98
N ARG A 209 -20.80 22.43 13.47
CA ARG A 209 -22.24 22.45 13.16
C ARG A 209 -23.10 22.58 14.42
N VAL A 210 -22.71 21.91 15.50
CA VAL A 210 -23.40 22.04 16.79
C VAL A 210 -23.30 23.48 17.31
N ASP A 211 -22.11 24.08 17.28
CA ASP A 211 -21.89 25.46 17.71
C ASP A 211 -22.69 26.46 16.86
N GLU A 212 -22.77 26.24 15.54
CA GLU A 212 -23.56 27.07 14.62
C GLU A 212 -25.06 27.00 14.94
N ILE A 213 -25.60 25.81 15.18
CA ILE A 213 -27.01 25.61 15.57
C ILE A 213 -27.30 26.26 16.94
N ILE A 214 -26.38 26.15 17.90
CA ILE A 214 -26.54 26.82 19.21
C ILE A 214 -26.57 28.33 19.03
N ARG A 215 -25.66 28.88 18.22
CA ARG A 215 -25.61 30.31 17.93
C ARG A 215 -26.89 30.81 17.25
N GLU A 216 -27.40 30.07 16.28
CA GLU A 216 -28.69 30.39 15.63
C GLU A 216 -29.84 30.42 16.63
N ARG A 217 -29.93 29.43 17.52
CA ARG A 217 -30.94 29.39 18.58
C ARG A 217 -30.80 30.53 19.60
N GLU A 218 -29.58 30.94 19.92
CA GLU A 218 -29.34 32.08 20.80
C GLU A 218 -29.79 33.41 20.15
N ILE A 219 -29.53 33.58 18.85
CA ILE A 219 -30.00 34.74 18.08
C ILE A 219 -31.53 34.76 18.01
N GLU A 220 -32.17 33.61 17.75
CA GLU A 220 -33.63 33.48 17.71
C GLU A 220 -34.27 33.85 19.06
N ARG A 221 -33.74 33.30 20.16
CA ARG A 221 -34.20 33.64 21.51
C ARG A 221 -34.02 35.12 21.84
N ALA A 222 -32.92 35.73 21.42
CA ALA A 222 -32.67 37.15 21.63
C ALA A 222 -33.65 38.01 20.81
N ALA A 223 -33.97 37.61 19.57
CA ALA A 223 -34.94 38.29 18.73
C ALA A 223 -36.36 38.21 19.30
N ASP A 224 -36.78 37.05 19.81
CA ASP A 224 -38.09 36.86 20.45
C ASP A 224 -38.23 37.74 21.71
N GLN A 225 -37.20 37.80 22.55
CA GLN A 225 -37.19 38.68 23.74
C GLN A 225 -37.29 40.17 23.41
N LEU A 226 -36.81 40.60 22.24
CA LEU A 226 -36.95 41.98 21.77
C LEU A 226 -38.36 42.25 21.26
N ARG A 227 -38.98 41.25 20.62
CA ARG A 227 -40.35 41.34 20.10
C ARG A 227 -41.39 41.36 21.21
N ASP A 228 -41.18 40.60 22.29
CA ASP A 228 -42.08 40.58 23.46
C ASP A 228 -42.03 41.89 24.29
N LYS A 229 -41.05 42.76 24.03
CA LYS A 229 -40.88 44.06 24.71
C LYS A 229 -41.47 45.25 23.92
N GLN A 230 -41.98 45.02 22.72
CA GLN A 230 -42.69 46.02 21.91
C GLN A 230 -44.20 45.86 22.08
#